data_AF-A0A9W9SNX5-F1
#
_entry.id   AF-A0A9W9SNX5-F1
#
_cell.length_a   1.000
_cell.length_b   1.000
_cell.length_c   1.000
_cell.angle_alpha   90.00
_cell.angle_beta   90.00
_cell.angle_gamma   90.00
#
_symmetry.space_group_name_H-M   'P 1'
#
loop_
_entity.id
_entity.type
_entity.pdbx_description
1 polymer ?
#
loop_
_entity_poly.entity_id
_entity_poly.type
_entity_poly.pdbx_seq_one_letter_code
_entity_poly.pdbx_strand_id
1 'polypeptide(L)'
;MTLLQFLRQARQLHLQFLAGALPEPPIYVLGNPSADLDSIISAIVYSYCANNRLPPTTPRPHIPLLNLSNTRIYRGAMAFHRLPPLRPEEQFDNNSKSAGKLLGEHLVTVADFARSVKELSTTKKIQADAVMVDWNAMQERVEGKPGYGSVSGLEEVTFRTVGCIDHHVDEHFVPGSEDLPSDQPLIIQPGPGSCSSLITSELRRRGFWTAGQHASSASEIAQVAKLALAPILIDTSNLTAEGKVKDVDIESVKFLRELVSGATSDLDVEWNMEAFYELIQDAKKNSLNLLTPEEILDRDFKDWTETTQSSGQAVKLGFCSSVKPIRWIINKAGGSQQFLDIVCQFAQREDKELDMVVVMTSFTSAEDQHTRELFICATQESGLTVDSIKKFINESSSLGLVEWTALDGETVDLVDADIQATLNGASKVWRHLWVQTNATASRKQVAPMLRDAVAKL
;
A
#
# COMPACT_ATOMS: atom_id res chain seq x y z
N MET A 1 6.99 20.61 -16.85
CA MET A 1 7.45 19.27 -17.29
C MET A 1 6.33 18.32 -16.92
N THR A 2 5.90 17.48 -17.86
CA THR A 2 4.78 16.56 -17.57
C THR A 2 5.21 15.54 -16.52
N LEU A 3 4.23 14.95 -15.82
CA LEU A 3 4.53 13.94 -14.82
C LEU A 3 5.28 12.73 -15.41
N LEU A 4 4.89 12.27 -16.60
CA LEU A 4 5.56 11.13 -17.24
C LEU A 4 7.00 11.45 -17.65
N GLN A 5 7.25 12.68 -18.13
CA GLN A 5 8.60 13.16 -18.42
C GLN A 5 9.45 13.22 -17.15
N PHE A 6 8.89 13.76 -16.06
CA PHE A 6 9.54 13.78 -14.75
C PHE A 6 9.93 12.37 -14.28
N LEU A 7 8.97 11.44 -14.30
CA LEU A 7 9.19 10.06 -13.85
C LEU A 7 10.29 9.37 -14.68
N ARG A 8 10.27 9.55 -16.01
CA ARG A 8 11.33 9.04 -16.90
C ARG A 8 12.70 9.65 -16.56
N GLN A 9 12.76 10.96 -16.30
CA GLN A 9 13.99 11.63 -15.89
C GLN A 9 14.49 11.12 -14.53
N ALA A 10 13.60 10.94 -13.55
CA ALA A 10 13.93 10.39 -12.23
C ALA A 10 14.53 8.99 -12.35
N ARG A 11 13.99 8.14 -13.22
CA ARG A 11 14.57 6.82 -13.53
C ARG A 11 15.96 6.92 -14.17
N GLN A 12 16.18 7.86 -15.10
CA GLN A 12 17.51 8.08 -15.67
C GLN A 12 18.52 8.54 -14.62
N LEU A 13 18.12 9.43 -13.72
CA LEU A 13 18.95 9.88 -12.60
C LEU A 13 19.28 8.74 -11.64
N HIS A 14 18.34 7.84 -11.37
CA HIS A 14 18.61 6.62 -10.60
C HIS A 14 19.72 5.77 -11.25
N LEU A 15 19.64 5.51 -12.55
CA LEU A 15 20.67 4.75 -13.26
C LEU A 15 22.03 5.48 -13.26
N GLN A 16 22.04 6.80 -13.41
CA GLN A 16 23.25 7.62 -13.32
C GLN A 16 23.87 7.58 -11.91
N PHE A 17 23.05 7.59 -10.86
CA PHE A 17 23.51 7.45 -9.48
C PHE A 17 24.24 6.12 -9.29
N LEU A 18 23.63 5.01 -9.72
CA LEU A 18 24.24 3.69 -9.59
C LEU A 18 25.51 3.53 -10.43
N ALA A 19 25.59 4.21 -11.57
CA ALA A 19 26.79 4.30 -12.38
C ALA A 19 27.89 5.22 -11.80
N GLY A 20 27.63 5.90 -10.67
CA GLY A 20 28.55 6.87 -10.07
C GLY A 20 28.74 8.15 -10.90
N ALA A 21 27.77 8.46 -11.77
CA ALA A 21 27.84 9.58 -12.72
C ALA A 21 27.23 10.89 -12.18
N LEU A 22 26.63 10.87 -10.97
CA LEU A 22 26.07 12.07 -10.35
C LEU A 22 27.07 12.76 -9.41
N PRO A 23 27.13 14.10 -9.38
CA PRO A 23 28.01 14.85 -8.48
C PRO A 23 27.55 14.76 -7.02
N GLU A 24 26.23 14.71 -6.80
CA GLU A 24 25.61 14.51 -5.48
C GLU A 24 24.58 13.37 -5.56
N PRO A 25 24.45 12.56 -4.50
CA PRO A 25 23.46 11.48 -4.47
C PRO A 25 22.03 12.06 -4.43
N PRO A 26 21.09 11.43 -5.16
CA PRO A 26 19.68 11.81 -5.11
C PRO A 26 19.12 11.51 -3.72
N ILE A 27 17.94 12.06 -3.45
CA ILE A 27 17.14 11.72 -2.27
C ILE A 27 16.01 10.83 -2.76
N TYR A 28 15.91 9.60 -2.27
CA TYR A 28 14.78 8.74 -2.59
C TYR A 28 13.57 9.16 -1.76
N VAL A 29 12.37 9.10 -2.34
CA VAL A 29 11.13 9.31 -1.60
C VAL A 29 10.43 7.97 -1.51
N LEU A 30 10.34 7.43 -0.30
CA LEU A 30 10.07 6.01 -0.07
C LEU A 30 8.80 5.84 0.78
N GLY A 31 7.81 5.17 0.19
CA GLY A 31 6.58 4.75 0.85
C GLY A 31 6.72 3.48 1.67
N ASN A 32 5.67 3.11 2.39
CA ASN A 32 5.66 1.88 3.19
C ASN A 32 5.61 0.61 2.31
N PRO A 33 5.91 -0.58 2.86
CA PRO A 33 5.98 -1.85 2.12
C PRO A 33 4.64 -2.39 1.62
N SER A 34 3.50 -1.85 2.08
CA SER A 34 2.19 -2.22 1.51
C SER A 34 2.08 -1.74 0.07
N ALA A 35 2.81 -0.66 -0.27
CA ALA A 35 2.74 0.04 -1.55
C ALA A 35 1.27 0.29 -1.96
N ASP A 36 0.44 0.67 -0.99
CA ASP A 36 -0.92 1.09 -1.25
C ASP A 36 -0.96 2.43 -2.01
N LEU A 37 -2.18 2.86 -2.34
CA LEU A 37 -2.39 4.07 -3.13
C LEU A 37 -1.81 5.31 -2.43
N ASP A 38 -1.90 5.39 -1.10
CA ASP A 38 -1.43 6.54 -0.34
C ASP A 38 0.09 6.64 -0.38
N SER A 39 0.79 5.54 -0.07
CA SER A 39 2.24 5.45 -0.16
C SER A 39 2.79 5.75 -1.56
N ILE A 40 2.21 5.15 -2.60
CA ILE A 40 2.68 5.33 -3.99
C ILE A 40 2.49 6.77 -4.45
N ILE A 41 1.30 7.32 -4.25
CA ILE A 41 0.97 8.67 -4.72
C ILE A 41 1.72 9.72 -3.90
N SER A 42 1.82 9.55 -2.58
CA SER A 42 2.60 10.44 -1.72
C SER A 42 4.06 10.54 -2.19
N ALA A 43 4.69 9.41 -2.52
CA ALA A 43 6.06 9.41 -3.03
C ALA A 43 6.20 10.15 -4.36
N ILE A 44 5.27 9.90 -5.30
CA ILE A 44 5.27 10.54 -6.62
C ILE A 44 5.02 12.04 -6.52
N VAL A 45 3.98 12.46 -5.79
CA VAL A 45 3.57 13.87 -5.65
C VAL A 45 4.65 14.67 -4.94
N TYR A 46 5.17 14.16 -3.81
CA TYR A 46 6.26 14.84 -3.10
C TYR A 46 7.49 15.00 -3.99
N SER A 47 7.91 13.92 -4.68
CA SER A 47 9.07 13.98 -5.58
C SER A 47 8.85 15.00 -6.70
N TYR A 48 7.70 14.97 -7.37
CA TYR A 48 7.40 15.91 -8.47
C TYR A 48 7.48 17.37 -7.99
N CYS A 49 6.78 17.69 -6.91
CA CYS A 49 6.71 19.05 -6.38
C CYS A 49 8.07 19.54 -5.83
N ALA A 50 8.82 18.68 -5.14
CA ALA A 50 10.16 19.01 -4.65
C ALA A 50 11.14 19.29 -5.80
N ASN A 51 11.07 18.54 -6.91
CA ASN A 51 11.94 18.77 -8.07
C ASN A 51 11.62 20.07 -8.82
N ASN A 52 10.41 20.61 -8.71
CA ASN A 52 10.07 21.92 -9.28
C ASN A 52 10.74 23.09 -8.55
N ARG A 53 11.30 22.85 -7.35
CA ARG A 53 11.90 23.87 -6.47
C ARG A 53 13.31 23.50 -6.02
N LEU A 54 14.06 22.74 -6.83
CA LEU A 54 15.45 22.41 -6.51
C LEU A 54 16.32 23.67 -6.35
N PRO A 55 17.23 23.70 -5.35
CA PRO A 55 18.22 24.76 -5.23
C PRO A 55 19.05 24.88 -6.52
N PRO A 56 19.22 26.09 -7.10
CA PRO A 56 19.97 26.26 -8.34
C PRO A 56 21.45 25.87 -8.24
N THR A 57 22.02 25.95 -7.05
CA THR A 57 23.47 25.80 -6.80
C THR A 57 23.89 24.37 -6.45
N THR A 58 23.02 23.61 -5.78
CA THR A 58 23.28 22.25 -5.30
C THR A 58 21.99 21.41 -5.43
N PRO A 59 21.56 21.12 -6.68
CA PRO A 59 20.31 20.42 -6.90
C PRO A 59 20.43 18.95 -6.49
N ARG A 60 19.67 18.55 -5.46
CA ARG A 60 19.50 17.15 -5.07
C ARG A 60 18.14 16.64 -5.54
N PRO A 61 18.09 15.90 -6.67
CA PRO A 61 16.81 15.45 -7.21
C PRO A 61 16.14 14.45 -6.28
N HIS A 62 14.81 14.56 -6.16
CA HIS A 62 14.00 13.62 -5.40
C HIS A 62 13.45 12.53 -6.34
N ILE A 63 13.76 11.27 -6.07
CA ILE A 63 13.37 10.14 -6.93
C ILE A 63 12.31 9.31 -6.19
N PRO A 64 11.08 9.17 -6.74
CA PRO A 64 10.09 8.30 -6.11
C PRO A 64 10.55 6.85 -6.22
N LEU A 65 10.68 6.17 -5.08
CA LEU A 65 11.02 4.76 -4.98
C LEU A 65 9.81 4.00 -4.45
N LEU A 66 9.17 3.22 -5.31
CA LEU A 66 8.01 2.43 -4.91
C LEU A 66 8.47 1.16 -4.20
N ASN A 67 7.95 0.91 -3.00
CA ASN A 67 8.33 -0.21 -2.13
C ASN A 67 7.71 -1.55 -2.60
N LEU A 68 7.97 -1.88 -3.86
CA LEU A 68 7.52 -3.08 -4.55
C LEU A 68 8.75 -3.99 -4.75
N SER A 69 8.97 -4.90 -3.81
CA SER A 69 10.09 -5.85 -3.82
C SER A 69 9.88 -7.02 -4.81
N ASN A 70 8.64 -7.28 -5.23
CA ASN A 70 8.30 -8.32 -6.19
C ASN A 70 7.62 -7.74 -7.44
N THR A 71 8.16 -8.06 -8.61
CA THR A 71 7.66 -7.59 -9.91
C THR A 71 6.25 -8.07 -10.27
N ARG A 72 5.69 -9.03 -9.53
CA ARG A 72 4.35 -9.57 -9.78
C ARG A 72 3.23 -8.61 -9.35
N ILE A 73 3.48 -7.77 -8.35
CA ILE A 73 2.50 -6.84 -7.75
C ILE A 73 2.22 -5.62 -8.67
N TYR A 74 3.06 -5.38 -9.68
CA TYR A 74 2.90 -4.29 -10.66
C TYR A 74 1.55 -4.26 -11.37
N ARG A 75 0.90 -5.42 -11.56
CA ARG A 75 -0.31 -5.55 -12.38
C ARG A 75 -1.56 -4.98 -11.72
N GLY A 76 -1.62 -4.96 -10.39
CA GLY A 76 -2.81 -4.55 -9.63
C GLY A 76 -2.67 -3.17 -8.98
N ALA A 77 -1.47 -2.75 -8.59
CA ALA A 77 -1.27 -1.55 -7.78
C ALA A 77 -1.53 -0.23 -8.53
N MET A 78 -1.50 -0.25 -9.86
CA MET A 78 -1.31 0.96 -10.66
C MET A 78 -2.41 1.10 -11.72
N ALA A 79 -3.62 1.51 -11.34
CA ALA A 79 -4.68 1.87 -12.29
C ALA A 79 -4.44 3.23 -12.97
N PHE A 80 -3.20 3.52 -13.39
CA PHE A 80 -2.78 4.79 -14.00
C PHE A 80 -3.53 5.12 -15.30
N HIS A 81 -4.10 4.12 -15.96
CA HIS A 81 -4.85 4.27 -17.19
C HIS A 81 -6.22 4.95 -17.02
N ARG A 82 -6.72 5.05 -15.78
CA ARG A 82 -7.98 5.77 -15.48
C ARG A 82 -7.77 7.13 -14.83
N LEU A 83 -6.52 7.47 -14.53
CA LEU A 83 -6.13 8.84 -14.17
C LEU A 83 -6.20 9.72 -15.46
N PRO A 84 -6.38 11.05 -15.35
CA PRO A 84 -6.93 11.93 -16.41
C PRO A 84 -6.28 11.76 -17.79
N PRO A 85 -6.98 12.12 -18.89
CA PRO A 85 -6.56 11.77 -20.24
C PRO A 85 -5.12 12.21 -20.50
N LEU A 86 -4.26 11.21 -20.63
CA LEU A 86 -2.91 11.36 -21.16
C LEU A 86 -3.01 11.87 -22.59
N ARG A 87 -1.99 12.62 -23.04
CA ARG A 87 -1.94 13.05 -24.44
C ARG A 87 -2.02 11.82 -25.35
N PRO A 88 -2.51 11.93 -26.60
CA PRO A 88 -2.61 10.77 -27.50
C PRO A 88 -1.30 9.99 -27.63
N GLU A 89 -0.14 10.66 -27.59
CA GLU A 89 1.20 10.04 -27.58
C GLU A 89 1.59 9.31 -26.27
N GLU A 90 0.85 9.56 -25.19
CA GLU A 90 1.04 9.01 -23.85
C GLU A 90 -0.05 7.98 -23.48
N GLN A 91 -1.05 7.76 -24.36
CA GLN A 91 -2.08 6.74 -24.19
C GLN A 91 -1.50 5.34 -24.42
N PHE A 92 -2.00 4.36 -23.67
CA PHE A 92 -1.50 2.99 -23.72
C PHE A 92 -2.65 1.98 -23.57
N ASP A 93 -2.50 0.82 -24.20
CA ASP A 93 -3.55 -0.22 -24.18
C ASP A 93 -3.76 -0.76 -22.75
N ASN A 94 -5.02 -1.02 -22.39
CA ASN A 94 -5.44 -1.56 -21.10
C ASN A 94 -5.16 -3.06 -20.96
N ASN A 95 -3.90 -3.46 -21.10
CA ASN A 95 -3.46 -4.82 -20.86
C ASN A 95 -2.20 -4.85 -19.98
N SER A 96 -1.99 -5.99 -19.32
CA SER A 96 -0.88 -6.20 -18.38
C SER A 96 0.50 -5.99 -19.01
N LYS A 97 0.64 -6.19 -20.33
CA LYS A 97 1.90 -5.99 -21.06
C LYS A 97 2.23 -4.51 -21.27
N SER A 98 1.23 -3.73 -21.67
CA SER A 98 1.34 -2.30 -21.92
C SER A 98 1.55 -1.50 -20.63
N ALA A 99 0.79 -1.80 -19.58
CA ALA A 99 1.01 -1.23 -18.25
C ALA A 99 2.41 -1.58 -17.71
N GLY A 100 2.85 -2.83 -17.89
CA GLY A 100 4.20 -3.25 -17.49
C GLY A 100 5.32 -2.47 -18.18
N LYS A 101 5.15 -2.13 -19.47
CA LYS A 101 6.11 -1.30 -20.22
C LYS A 101 6.18 0.12 -19.68
N LEU A 102 5.03 0.78 -19.45
CA LEU A 102 4.99 2.13 -18.88
C LEU A 102 5.65 2.17 -17.49
N LEU A 103 5.28 1.23 -16.61
CA LEU A 103 5.85 1.16 -15.27
C LEU A 103 7.36 0.96 -15.34
N GLY A 104 7.83 0.05 -16.20
CA GLY A 104 9.27 -0.22 -16.38
C GLY A 104 10.06 0.94 -17.02
N GLU A 105 9.43 1.81 -17.80
CA GLU A 105 10.08 2.96 -18.44
C GLU A 105 10.07 4.23 -17.58
N HIS A 106 9.13 4.34 -16.65
CA HIS A 106 8.87 5.59 -15.92
C HIS A 106 9.13 5.49 -14.41
N LEU A 107 9.04 4.32 -13.80
CA LEU A 107 9.12 4.21 -12.34
C LEU A 107 10.38 3.48 -11.90
N VAL A 108 10.76 3.75 -10.66
CA VAL A 108 11.82 3.03 -9.94
C VAL A 108 11.15 2.33 -8.76
N THR A 109 11.39 1.04 -8.66
CA THR A 109 10.86 0.19 -7.59
C THR A 109 12.02 -0.46 -6.84
N VAL A 110 11.73 -0.99 -5.65
CA VAL A 110 12.70 -1.78 -4.88
C VAL A 110 13.24 -2.95 -5.71
N ALA A 111 12.39 -3.67 -6.45
CA ALA A 111 12.81 -4.75 -7.32
C ALA A 111 13.71 -4.29 -8.50
N ASP A 112 13.43 -3.13 -9.09
CA ASP A 112 14.25 -2.58 -10.19
C ASP A 112 15.61 -2.09 -9.69
N PHE A 113 15.64 -1.47 -8.51
CA PHE A 113 16.88 -1.07 -7.85
C PHE A 113 17.70 -2.34 -7.52
N ALA A 114 17.08 -3.36 -6.91
CA ALA A 114 17.76 -4.59 -6.55
C ALA A 114 18.38 -5.29 -7.77
N ARG A 115 17.64 -5.33 -8.89
CA ARG A 115 18.15 -5.85 -10.16
C ARG A 115 19.35 -5.07 -10.65
N SER A 116 19.26 -3.74 -10.64
CA SER A 116 20.34 -2.87 -11.10
C SER A 116 21.62 -3.02 -10.27
N VAL A 117 21.49 -3.18 -8.94
CA VAL A 117 22.64 -3.45 -8.04
C VAL A 117 23.28 -4.80 -8.36
N LYS A 118 22.47 -5.85 -8.56
CA LYS A 118 22.96 -7.17 -8.95
C LYS A 118 23.70 -7.15 -10.29
N GLU A 119 23.16 -6.44 -11.28
CA GLU A 119 23.76 -6.31 -12.62
C GLU A 119 25.11 -5.58 -12.59
N LEU A 120 25.25 -4.58 -11.72
CA LEU A 120 26.51 -3.85 -11.55
C LEU A 120 27.63 -4.69 -10.89
N SER A 121 27.31 -5.89 -10.37
CA SER A 121 28.25 -6.80 -9.69
C SER A 121 29.06 -6.11 -8.58
N THR A 122 28.47 -5.11 -7.92
CA THR A 122 29.14 -4.32 -6.89
C THR A 122 29.09 -5.07 -5.56
N THR A 123 30.26 -5.39 -4.99
CA THR A 123 30.36 -5.86 -3.59
C THR A 123 30.31 -4.71 -2.57
N LYS A 124 30.10 -3.47 -3.06
CA LYS A 124 30.04 -2.27 -2.23
C LYS A 124 28.62 -2.05 -1.74
N LYS A 125 28.47 -1.92 -0.42
CA LYS A 125 27.24 -1.40 0.20
C LYS A 125 26.97 0.00 -0.34
N ILE A 126 25.76 0.21 -0.83
CA ILE A 126 25.33 1.51 -1.34
C ILE A 126 24.72 2.27 -0.16
N GLN A 127 25.09 3.54 -0.02
CA GLN A 127 24.44 4.46 0.91
C GLN A 127 23.62 5.47 0.12
N ALA A 128 22.37 5.66 0.52
CA ALA A 128 21.46 6.62 -0.10
C ALA A 128 20.70 7.42 0.97
N ASP A 129 20.21 8.60 0.63
CA ASP A 129 19.33 9.37 1.51
C ASP A 129 17.87 9.10 1.13
N ALA A 130 16.98 9.13 2.12
CA ALA A 130 15.54 8.93 1.92
C ALA A 130 14.69 9.97 2.68
N VAL A 131 13.67 10.51 2.01
CA VAL A 131 12.49 11.09 2.67
C VAL A 131 11.45 9.98 2.75
N MET A 132 10.99 9.67 3.97
CA MET A 132 9.95 8.68 4.18
C MET A 132 8.57 9.33 4.08
N VAL A 133 7.64 8.67 3.41
CA VAL A 133 6.25 9.12 3.27
C VAL A 133 5.30 7.99 3.60
N ASP A 134 4.21 8.28 4.32
CA ASP A 134 3.23 7.28 4.76
C ASP A 134 3.87 6.10 5.53
N TRP A 135 5.04 6.37 6.10
CA TRP A 135 5.91 5.43 6.76
C TRP A 135 6.93 6.17 7.62
N ASN A 136 7.21 5.65 8.82
CA ASN A 136 8.21 6.26 9.70
C ASN A 136 9.24 5.26 10.26
N ALA A 137 9.22 3.97 9.87
CA ALA A 137 10.24 3.01 10.31
C ALA A 137 10.58 1.92 9.30
N MET A 138 11.84 1.88 8.86
CA MET A 138 12.36 0.80 8.01
C MET A 138 12.37 -0.55 8.74
N GLN A 139 12.14 -1.64 8.00
CA GLN A 139 12.10 -3.00 8.58
C GLN A 139 13.45 -3.37 9.18
N GLU A 140 14.53 -3.19 8.42
CA GLU A 140 15.88 -3.51 8.85
C GLU A 140 16.56 -2.27 9.42
N ARG A 141 16.61 -2.14 10.75
CA ARG A 141 17.22 -1.00 11.44
C ARG A 141 18.71 -1.23 11.64
N VAL A 142 19.53 -0.19 11.45
CA VAL A 142 20.96 -0.25 11.78
C VAL A 142 21.15 0.07 13.26
N GLU A 143 21.66 -0.89 14.02
CA GLU A 143 21.88 -0.76 15.46
C GLU A 143 22.76 0.47 15.79
N GLY A 144 22.34 1.25 16.78
CA GLY A 144 23.05 2.44 17.24
C GLY A 144 23.04 3.64 16.27
N LYS A 145 22.26 3.58 15.18
CA LYS A 145 22.16 4.67 14.20
C LYS A 145 20.70 5.02 13.87
N PRO A 146 20.08 5.93 14.65
CA PRO A 146 18.73 6.42 14.36
C PRO A 146 18.59 6.94 12.92
N GLY A 147 17.50 6.58 12.26
CA GLY A 147 17.24 6.91 10.86
C GLY A 147 18.03 6.11 9.82
N TYR A 148 18.84 5.13 10.21
CA TYR A 148 19.55 4.28 9.24
C TYR A 148 18.89 2.91 9.16
N GLY A 149 18.56 2.49 7.94
CA GLY A 149 17.94 1.18 7.72
C GLY A 149 17.97 0.72 6.27
N SER A 150 17.41 -0.46 6.03
CA SER A 150 17.23 -1.04 4.70
C SER A 150 15.80 -1.56 4.55
N VAL A 151 15.39 -1.80 3.31
CA VAL A 151 14.07 -2.37 3.00
C VAL A 151 14.22 -3.76 2.40
N SER A 152 13.22 -4.62 2.61
CA SER A 152 13.24 -6.00 2.10
C SER A 152 13.46 -6.05 0.58
N GLY A 153 14.42 -6.84 0.15
CA GLY A 153 14.87 -6.94 -1.25
C GLY A 153 15.98 -5.96 -1.64
N LEU A 154 16.39 -5.04 -0.76
CA LEU A 154 17.47 -4.07 -0.93
C LEU A 154 18.42 -4.05 0.29
N GLU A 155 18.77 -5.22 0.83
CA GLU A 155 19.63 -5.36 2.01
C GLU A 155 21.05 -4.79 1.81
N GLU A 156 21.49 -4.70 0.56
CA GLU A 156 22.79 -4.11 0.18
C GLU A 156 22.77 -2.56 0.13
N VAL A 157 21.60 -1.94 0.30
CA VAL A 157 21.40 -0.49 0.27
C VAL A 157 20.98 0.00 1.65
N THR A 158 21.87 0.72 2.32
CA THR A 158 21.54 1.42 3.57
C THR A 158 21.03 2.82 3.26
N PHE A 159 19.79 3.10 3.65
CA PHE A 159 19.20 4.41 3.58
C PHE A 159 19.44 5.18 4.87
N ARG A 160 19.75 6.47 4.75
CA ARG A 160 19.69 7.46 5.82
C ARG A 160 18.42 8.28 5.65
N THR A 161 17.55 8.29 6.64
CA THR A 161 16.37 9.16 6.66
C THR A 161 16.81 10.61 6.83
N VAL A 162 16.40 11.44 5.88
CA VAL A 162 16.64 12.89 5.87
C VAL A 162 15.35 13.69 6.01
N GLY A 163 14.18 13.07 5.91
CA GLY A 163 12.89 13.68 6.19
C GLY A 163 11.78 12.64 6.34
N CYS A 164 10.65 13.04 6.92
CA CYS A 164 9.51 12.16 7.13
C CYS A 164 8.20 12.95 7.08
N ILE A 165 7.19 12.42 6.39
CA ILE A 165 5.79 12.87 6.48
C ILE A 165 4.92 11.62 6.61
N ASP A 166 4.29 11.42 7.75
CA ASP A 166 3.53 10.20 8.04
C ASP A 166 2.33 10.48 8.96
N HIS A 167 1.28 9.68 8.79
CA HIS A 167 0.05 9.70 9.59
C HIS A 167 -0.13 8.46 10.49
N HIS A 168 0.86 7.57 10.54
CA HIS A 168 0.90 6.44 11.48
C HIS A 168 1.44 6.87 12.85
N VAL A 169 1.34 5.96 13.82
CA VAL A 169 1.99 6.10 15.14
C VAL A 169 3.50 6.13 14.95
N ASP A 170 4.19 7.01 15.68
CA ASP A 170 5.65 7.08 15.66
C ASP A 170 6.26 5.78 16.23
N GLU A 171 7.08 5.12 15.43
CA GLU A 171 7.82 3.90 15.76
C GLU A 171 9.27 4.20 16.19
N HIS A 172 9.58 5.49 16.42
CA HIS A 172 10.83 6.01 16.96
C HIS A 172 12.08 5.59 16.17
N PHE A 173 11.93 5.50 14.84
CA PHE A 173 13.04 5.23 13.93
C PHE A 173 13.65 6.53 13.36
N VAL A 174 12.81 7.51 13.01
CA VAL A 174 13.26 8.79 12.46
C VAL A 174 13.97 9.60 13.56
N PRO A 175 15.14 10.19 13.29
CA PRO A 175 15.86 10.98 14.28
C PRO A 175 15.16 12.33 14.54
N GLY A 176 15.59 13.01 15.62
CA GLY A 176 15.07 14.32 15.99
C GLY A 176 15.36 15.39 14.95
N SER A 177 14.62 16.50 15.03
CA SER A 177 14.71 17.63 14.09
C SER A 177 16.12 18.23 13.97
N GLU A 178 16.91 18.13 15.03
CA GLU A 178 18.28 18.61 15.16
C GLU A 178 19.29 17.79 14.33
N ASP A 179 18.97 16.53 14.02
CA ASP A 179 19.82 15.61 13.25
C ASP A 179 19.40 15.52 11.77
N LEU A 180 18.25 16.10 11.42
CA LEU A 180 17.74 16.18 10.06
C LEU A 180 18.21 17.47 9.36
N PRO A 181 18.39 17.46 8.03
CA PRO A 181 18.62 18.68 7.27
C PRO A 181 17.47 19.68 7.46
N SER A 182 17.80 20.95 7.72
CA SER A 182 16.81 22.00 8.03
C SER A 182 15.82 22.29 6.90
N ASP A 183 16.18 21.91 5.67
CA ASP A 183 15.37 22.05 4.47
C ASP A 183 14.44 20.86 4.22
N GLN A 184 14.45 19.82 5.06
CA GLN A 184 13.61 18.63 4.92
C GLN A 184 12.45 18.62 5.94
N PRO A 185 11.33 17.93 5.66
CA PRO A 185 10.19 17.88 6.56
C PRO A 185 10.37 16.84 7.67
N LEU A 186 9.79 17.11 8.84
CA LEU A 186 9.56 16.13 9.90
C LEU A 186 8.13 16.32 10.43
N ILE A 187 7.21 15.50 9.92
CA ILE A 187 5.80 15.49 10.28
C ILE A 187 5.41 14.04 10.55
N ILE A 188 5.19 13.69 11.82
CA ILE A 188 4.59 12.42 12.20
C ILE A 188 3.34 12.77 13.01
N GLN A 189 2.19 12.72 12.35
CA GLN A 189 0.92 13.19 12.91
C GLN A 189 -0.14 12.10 12.79
N PRO A 190 -0.33 11.26 13.82
CA PRO A 190 -1.38 10.25 13.83
C PRO A 190 -2.78 10.85 13.74
N GLY A 191 -3.67 10.18 13.01
CA GLY A 191 -5.11 10.47 13.02
C GLY A 191 -5.74 11.00 11.72
N PRO A 192 -5.07 11.79 10.86
CA PRO A 192 -5.56 12.13 9.51
C PRO A 192 -5.96 10.88 8.72
N GLY A 193 -6.98 11.01 7.87
CA GLY A 193 -7.50 9.91 7.08
C GLY A 193 -6.49 9.38 6.05
N SER A 194 -5.65 10.26 5.50
CA SER A 194 -4.62 9.93 4.50
C SER A 194 -3.33 10.74 4.73
N CYS A 195 -2.18 10.11 4.51
CA CYS A 195 -0.87 10.75 4.48
C CYS A 195 -0.77 11.78 3.34
N SER A 196 -1.41 11.53 2.19
CA SER A 196 -1.49 12.49 1.07
C SER A 196 -2.05 13.86 1.48
N SER A 197 -2.91 13.91 2.51
CA SER A 197 -3.38 15.19 3.10
C SER A 197 -2.22 15.95 3.76
N LEU A 198 -1.38 15.25 4.54
CA LEU A 198 -0.19 15.85 5.17
C LEU A 198 0.84 16.29 4.11
N ILE A 199 1.07 15.47 3.08
CA ILE A 199 1.94 15.81 1.94
C ILE A 199 1.43 17.08 1.26
N THR A 200 0.14 17.15 0.95
CA THR A 200 -0.49 18.30 0.30
C THR A 200 -0.30 19.57 1.12
N SER A 201 -0.61 19.50 2.41
CA SER A 201 -0.47 20.61 3.35
C SER A 201 0.99 21.10 3.45
N GLU A 202 1.95 20.18 3.58
CA GLU A 202 3.36 20.55 3.71
C GLU A 202 3.93 21.16 2.44
N LEU A 203 3.64 20.57 1.28
CA LEU A 203 4.03 21.13 -0.02
C LEU A 203 3.41 22.52 -0.24
N ARG A 204 2.18 22.76 0.25
CA ARG A 204 1.53 24.07 0.21
C ARG A 204 2.23 25.07 1.11
N ARG A 205 2.53 24.68 2.35
CA ARG A 205 3.28 25.52 3.31
C ARG A 205 4.64 25.93 2.77
N ARG A 206 5.31 25.03 2.04
CA ARG A 206 6.62 25.28 1.39
C ARG A 206 6.53 26.03 0.06
N GLY A 207 5.34 26.23 -0.49
CA GLY A 207 5.16 26.89 -1.79
C GLY A 207 5.58 26.04 -3.00
N PHE A 208 5.52 24.71 -2.89
CA PHE A 208 5.98 23.78 -3.93
C PHE A 208 4.89 23.43 -4.97
N TRP A 209 3.62 23.73 -4.70
CA TRP A 209 2.50 23.52 -5.64
C TRP A 209 2.45 24.50 -6.83
N THR A 210 3.35 25.49 -6.87
CA THR A 210 3.35 26.49 -7.94
C THR A 210 3.96 25.94 -9.22
N ALA A 211 3.21 26.05 -10.29
CA ALA A 211 3.70 25.88 -11.65
C ALA A 211 4.61 27.07 -12.05
N GLY A 212 5.44 26.90 -13.09
CA GLY A 212 6.11 28.05 -13.73
C GLY A 212 5.09 29.07 -14.27
N GLN A 213 5.53 30.23 -14.76
CA GLN A 213 4.61 31.30 -15.22
C GLN A 213 3.83 30.98 -16.53
N HIS A 214 3.69 29.71 -16.94
CA HIS A 214 3.12 29.30 -18.24
C HIS A 214 1.84 28.47 -18.09
N ALA A 215 0.85 28.69 -18.95
CA ALA A 215 -0.44 27.95 -18.94
C ALA A 215 -0.29 26.42 -19.05
N SER A 216 0.73 25.92 -19.75
CA SER A 216 1.07 24.48 -19.81
C SER A 216 1.35 23.89 -18.42
N SER A 217 1.86 24.70 -17.50
CA SER A 217 2.20 24.25 -16.16
C SER A 217 1.01 24.24 -15.20
N ALA A 218 -0.05 25.01 -15.45
CA ALA A 218 -1.30 24.93 -14.68
C ALA A 218 -2.03 23.59 -14.90
N SER A 219 -2.07 23.11 -16.15
CA SER A 219 -2.63 21.79 -16.48
C SER A 219 -1.82 20.65 -15.85
N GLU A 220 -0.48 20.75 -15.86
CA GLU A 220 0.41 19.79 -15.20
C GLU A 220 0.16 19.73 -13.68
N ILE A 221 0.04 20.88 -13.01
CA ILE A 221 -0.27 20.94 -11.58
C ILE A 221 -1.66 20.39 -11.28
N ALA A 222 -2.66 20.65 -12.12
CA ALA A 222 -3.99 20.06 -11.94
C ALA A 222 -3.98 18.53 -12.07
N GLN A 223 -3.14 17.95 -12.94
CA GLN A 223 -2.97 16.50 -13.00
C GLN A 223 -2.37 15.95 -11.71
N VAL A 224 -1.34 16.60 -11.15
CA VAL A 224 -0.72 16.23 -9.88
C VAL A 224 -1.71 16.41 -8.72
N ALA A 225 -2.54 17.44 -8.76
CA ALA A 225 -3.58 17.65 -7.75
C ALA A 225 -4.65 16.55 -7.78
N LYS A 226 -5.08 16.10 -8.97
CA LYS A 226 -5.96 14.93 -9.11
C LYS A 226 -5.34 13.66 -8.56
N LEU A 227 -4.03 13.46 -8.76
CA LEU A 227 -3.31 12.33 -8.16
C LEU A 227 -3.35 12.41 -6.64
N ALA A 228 -2.99 13.55 -6.04
CA ALA A 228 -3.01 13.74 -4.59
C ALA A 228 -4.41 13.57 -3.98
N LEU A 229 -5.49 13.92 -4.70
CA LEU A 229 -6.87 13.68 -4.28
C LEU A 229 -7.21 12.20 -4.15
N ALA A 230 -6.68 11.35 -5.03
CA ALA A 230 -7.08 9.95 -5.12
C ALA A 230 -6.97 9.15 -3.80
N PRO A 231 -5.81 9.11 -3.12
CA PRO A 231 -5.70 8.41 -1.83
C PRO A 231 -6.56 9.06 -0.74
N ILE A 232 -6.63 10.40 -0.68
CA ILE A 232 -7.46 11.09 0.31
C ILE A 232 -8.91 10.65 0.18
N LEU A 233 -9.47 10.65 -1.03
CA LEU A 233 -10.84 10.20 -1.27
C LEU A 233 -11.03 8.71 -0.96
N ILE A 234 -10.06 7.85 -1.28
CA ILE A 234 -10.18 6.40 -1.03
C ILE A 234 -10.10 6.06 0.47
N ASP A 235 -9.21 6.69 1.23
CA ASP A 235 -9.01 6.33 2.64
C ASP A 235 -10.03 6.99 3.58
N THR A 236 -10.61 8.10 3.14
CA THR A 236 -11.69 8.82 3.83
C THR A 236 -13.10 8.42 3.38
N SER A 237 -13.24 7.48 2.44
CA SER A 237 -14.51 7.15 1.78
C SER A 237 -15.22 8.41 1.26
N ASN A 238 -14.52 9.20 0.45
CA ASN A 238 -14.99 10.49 -0.06
C ASN A 238 -15.42 11.47 1.06
N LEU A 239 -14.58 11.60 2.09
CA LEU A 239 -14.81 12.41 3.30
C LEU A 239 -16.04 12.00 4.14
N THR A 240 -16.60 10.80 3.95
CA THR A 240 -17.75 10.31 4.74
C THR A 240 -17.37 9.39 5.89
N ALA A 241 -16.12 8.93 5.97
CA ALA A 241 -15.67 8.01 7.01
C ALA A 241 -15.53 8.69 8.39
N GLU A 242 -16.62 8.69 9.16
CA GLU A 242 -16.66 9.25 10.52
C GLU A 242 -15.51 8.70 11.40
N GLY A 243 -14.88 9.58 12.17
CA GLY A 243 -13.75 9.26 13.04
C GLY A 243 -12.38 9.22 12.35
N LYS A 244 -12.32 8.98 11.04
CA LYS A 244 -11.08 9.04 10.24
C LYS A 244 -10.81 10.41 9.63
N VAL A 245 -11.85 11.10 9.15
CA VAL A 245 -11.69 12.42 8.53
C VAL A 245 -11.27 13.46 9.58
N LYS A 246 -10.23 14.23 9.26
CA LYS A 246 -9.75 15.37 10.06
C LYS A 246 -9.72 16.65 9.22
N ASP A 247 -9.54 17.79 9.89
CA ASP A 247 -9.52 19.11 9.25
C ASP A 247 -8.47 19.18 8.11
N VAL A 248 -7.30 18.57 8.30
CA VAL A 248 -6.26 18.54 7.26
C VAL A 248 -6.70 17.80 5.99
N ASP A 249 -7.56 16.77 6.09
CA ASP A 249 -8.11 16.06 4.93
C ASP A 249 -9.08 16.97 4.17
N ILE A 250 -9.98 17.65 4.89
CA ILE A 250 -10.98 18.57 4.34
C ILE A 250 -10.29 19.77 3.66
N GLU A 251 -9.32 20.37 4.33
CA GLU A 251 -8.56 21.52 3.81
C GLU A 251 -7.71 21.15 2.59
N SER A 252 -7.10 19.95 2.60
CA SER A 252 -6.31 19.45 1.47
C SER A 252 -7.19 19.18 0.26
N VAL A 253 -8.33 18.50 0.44
CA VAL A 253 -9.31 18.29 -0.66
C VAL A 253 -9.77 19.62 -1.22
N LYS A 254 -10.13 20.58 -0.36
CA LYS A 254 -10.54 21.92 -0.81
C LYS A 254 -9.46 22.59 -1.66
N PHE A 255 -8.23 22.62 -1.17
CA PHE A 255 -7.11 23.24 -1.89
C PHE A 255 -6.81 22.54 -3.23
N LEU A 256 -6.78 21.21 -3.25
CA LEU A 256 -6.51 20.45 -4.48
C LEU A 256 -7.63 20.64 -5.51
N ARG A 257 -8.89 20.73 -5.07
CA ARG A 257 -10.02 21.05 -5.95
C ARG A 257 -9.88 22.43 -6.58
N GLU A 258 -9.46 23.44 -5.81
CA GLU A 258 -9.19 24.79 -6.34
C GLU A 258 -8.12 24.76 -7.43
N LEU A 259 -7.05 23.97 -7.27
CA LEU A 259 -6.03 23.78 -8.31
C LEU A 259 -6.58 23.10 -9.57
N VAL A 260 -7.47 22.12 -9.40
CA VAL A 260 -8.10 21.42 -10.53
C VAL A 260 -9.05 22.34 -11.30
N SER A 261 -9.91 23.07 -10.60
CA SER A 261 -10.86 24.02 -11.20
C SER A 261 -10.16 25.24 -11.81
N GLY A 262 -9.05 25.69 -11.25
CA GLY A 262 -8.27 26.81 -11.79
C GLY A 262 -7.58 26.53 -13.13
N ALA A 263 -7.47 25.26 -13.53
CA ALA A 263 -6.84 24.83 -14.77
C ALA A 263 -7.84 24.54 -15.91
N THR A 264 -9.14 24.50 -15.63
CA THR A 264 -10.19 24.30 -16.63
C THR A 264 -10.61 25.63 -17.26
N SER A 265 -10.80 25.64 -18.57
CA SER A 265 -11.38 26.78 -19.29
C SER A 265 -12.91 26.78 -19.17
N ASP A 266 -13.57 27.93 -19.39
CA ASP A 266 -15.05 28.04 -19.36
C ASP A 266 -15.77 27.12 -20.37
N LEU A 267 -15.03 26.51 -21.30
CA LEU A 267 -15.52 25.58 -22.32
C LEU A 267 -15.34 24.11 -21.94
N ASP A 268 -14.60 23.81 -20.88
CA ASP A 268 -14.37 22.45 -20.41
C ASP A 268 -15.55 21.97 -19.55
N VAL A 269 -15.88 20.68 -19.65
CA VAL A 269 -16.84 20.04 -18.74
C VAL A 269 -16.30 20.15 -17.33
N GLU A 270 -17.12 20.67 -16.41
CA GLU A 270 -16.76 20.79 -15.00
C GLU A 270 -16.29 19.43 -14.45
N TRP A 271 -15.12 19.40 -13.82
CA TRP A 271 -14.57 18.18 -13.26
C TRP A 271 -15.41 17.73 -12.05
N ASN A 272 -15.92 16.49 -12.12
CA ASN A 272 -16.76 15.91 -11.08
C ASN A 272 -15.93 15.01 -10.15
N MET A 273 -15.84 15.42 -8.87
CA MET A 273 -15.10 14.69 -7.83
C MET A 273 -15.73 13.35 -7.48
N GLU A 274 -17.07 13.25 -7.48
CA GLU A 274 -17.79 12.01 -7.18
C GLU A 274 -17.50 10.96 -8.25
N ALA A 275 -17.66 11.34 -9.52
CA ALA A 275 -17.35 10.46 -10.65
C ALA A 275 -15.88 10.02 -10.65
N PHE A 276 -14.97 10.89 -10.22
CA PHE A 276 -13.55 10.56 -10.06
C PHE A 276 -13.33 9.54 -8.91
N TYR A 277 -13.97 9.75 -7.75
CA TYR A 277 -13.94 8.81 -6.64
C TYR A 277 -14.47 7.43 -7.04
N GLU A 278 -15.66 7.38 -7.67
CA GLU A 278 -16.27 6.15 -8.16
C GLU A 278 -15.35 5.40 -9.13
N LEU A 279 -14.69 6.12 -10.04
CA LEU A 279 -13.74 5.55 -11.00
C LEU A 279 -12.52 4.94 -10.31
N ILE A 280 -11.95 5.59 -9.28
CA ILE A 280 -10.82 5.04 -8.52
C ILE A 280 -11.27 3.85 -7.69
N GLN A 281 -12.45 3.94 -7.08
CA GLN A 281 -13.04 2.89 -6.26
C GLN A 281 -13.34 1.64 -7.11
N ASP A 282 -13.84 1.80 -8.33
CA ASP A 282 -14.03 0.74 -9.32
C ASP A 282 -12.67 0.13 -9.72
N ALA A 283 -11.68 0.98 -10.03
CA ALA A 283 -10.34 0.52 -10.37
C ALA A 283 -9.70 -0.30 -9.24
N LYS A 284 -9.83 0.15 -7.98
CA LYS A 284 -9.37 -0.57 -6.78
C LYS A 284 -10.03 -1.94 -6.67
N LYS A 285 -11.36 -2.02 -6.85
CA LYS A 285 -12.13 -3.28 -6.81
C LYS A 285 -11.74 -4.23 -7.95
N ASN A 286 -11.56 -3.71 -9.16
CA ASN A 286 -11.33 -4.51 -10.36
C ASN A 286 -9.87 -4.81 -10.65
N SER A 287 -8.93 -4.14 -9.98
CA SER A 287 -7.49 -4.46 -10.05
C SER A 287 -7.19 -5.93 -9.72
N LEU A 288 -8.00 -6.53 -8.84
CA LEU A 288 -7.88 -7.94 -8.47
C LEU A 288 -8.16 -8.90 -9.63
N ASN A 289 -8.88 -8.46 -10.67
CA ASN A 289 -9.12 -9.26 -11.87
C ASN A 289 -7.81 -9.61 -12.59
N LEU A 290 -6.76 -8.81 -12.42
CA LEU A 290 -5.46 -8.97 -13.08
C LEU A 290 -4.48 -9.86 -12.30
N LEU A 291 -4.82 -10.22 -11.06
CA LEU A 291 -3.94 -10.96 -10.14
C LEU A 291 -4.31 -12.44 -10.05
N THR A 292 -3.33 -13.33 -9.88
CA THR A 292 -3.59 -14.73 -9.49
C THR A 292 -4.10 -14.82 -8.05
N PRO A 293 -4.71 -15.93 -7.60
CA PRO A 293 -5.11 -16.09 -6.20
C PRO A 293 -3.96 -15.92 -5.21
N GLU A 294 -2.76 -16.40 -5.53
CA GLU A 294 -1.54 -16.20 -4.72
C GLU A 294 -1.18 -14.72 -4.63
N GLU A 295 -1.23 -14.00 -5.76
CA GLU A 295 -0.98 -12.56 -5.81
C GLU A 295 -2.04 -11.76 -5.04
N ILE A 296 -3.30 -12.25 -5.00
CA ILE A 296 -4.38 -11.65 -4.20
C ILE A 296 -4.07 -11.77 -2.70
N LEU A 297 -3.58 -12.93 -2.25
CA LEU A 297 -3.19 -13.15 -0.86
C LEU A 297 -2.02 -12.25 -0.44
N ASP A 298 -1.03 -12.07 -1.33
CA ASP A 298 0.18 -11.27 -1.04
C ASP A 298 -0.07 -9.75 -1.12
N ARG A 299 -1.10 -9.29 -1.84
CA ARG A 299 -1.30 -7.87 -2.18
C ARG A 299 -1.41 -6.92 -0.98
N ASP A 300 -2.21 -7.28 0.02
CA ASP A 300 -2.32 -6.52 1.29
C ASP A 300 -2.05 -7.48 2.45
N PHE A 301 -0.84 -8.02 2.43
CA PHE A 301 -0.31 -8.96 3.40
C PHE A 301 0.44 -8.23 4.52
N LYS A 302 0.21 -8.65 5.77
CA LYS A 302 1.03 -8.26 6.93
C LYS A 302 1.24 -9.47 7.82
N ASP A 303 2.43 -9.65 8.35
CA ASP A 303 2.76 -10.71 9.29
C ASP A 303 3.38 -10.20 10.58
N TRP A 304 3.26 -11.02 11.61
CA TRP A 304 3.85 -10.81 12.92
C TRP A 304 4.33 -12.15 13.48
N THR A 305 5.33 -12.10 14.36
CA THR A 305 5.75 -13.25 15.15
C THR A 305 5.49 -12.94 16.61
N GLU A 306 4.69 -13.76 17.28
CA GLU A 306 4.37 -13.64 18.70
C GLU A 306 4.96 -14.79 19.48
N THR A 307 5.47 -14.52 20.68
CA THR A 307 6.02 -15.55 21.58
C THR A 307 5.03 -15.81 22.70
N THR A 308 4.71 -17.09 22.92
CA THR A 308 3.77 -17.51 23.96
C THR A 308 4.38 -17.37 25.36
N GLN A 309 3.59 -16.95 26.34
CA GLN A 309 4.05 -16.77 27.72
C GLN A 309 4.24 -18.11 28.43
N SER A 310 3.46 -19.14 28.13
CA SER A 310 3.58 -20.44 28.82
C SER A 310 4.74 -21.29 28.32
N SER A 311 4.95 -21.38 27.00
CA SER A 311 5.94 -22.28 26.39
C SER A 311 7.18 -21.56 25.85
N GLY A 312 7.14 -20.24 25.67
CA GLY A 312 8.22 -19.49 25.02
C GLY A 312 8.37 -19.81 23.53
N GLN A 313 7.37 -20.46 22.92
CA GLN A 313 7.39 -20.83 21.51
C GLN A 313 6.92 -19.64 20.66
N ALA A 314 7.63 -19.38 19.56
CA ALA A 314 7.24 -18.39 18.58
C ALA A 314 6.15 -18.96 17.65
N VAL A 315 5.15 -18.14 17.35
CA VAL A 315 4.08 -18.41 16.38
C VAL A 315 4.05 -17.27 15.38
N LYS A 316 4.23 -17.58 14.09
CA LYS A 316 4.20 -16.62 13.00
C LYS A 316 2.83 -16.61 12.32
N LEU A 317 2.21 -15.45 12.27
CA LEU A 317 0.86 -15.27 11.73
C LEU A 317 0.85 -14.27 10.58
N GLY A 318 0.12 -14.59 9.51
CA GLY A 318 -0.03 -13.73 8.34
C GLY A 318 -1.48 -13.34 8.07
N PHE A 319 -1.75 -12.07 7.81
CA PHE A 319 -3.05 -11.52 7.46
C PHE A 319 -3.08 -11.04 6.00
N CYS A 320 -3.89 -11.68 5.18
CA CYS A 320 -4.19 -11.32 3.80
C CYS A 320 -5.53 -10.56 3.76
N SER A 321 -5.53 -9.29 3.36
CA SER A 321 -6.76 -8.48 3.25
C SER A 321 -7.23 -8.32 1.79
N SER A 322 -8.53 -8.54 1.53
CA SER A 322 -9.12 -8.44 0.19
C SER A 322 -10.37 -7.57 0.15
N VAL A 323 -10.58 -6.88 -0.98
CA VAL A 323 -11.77 -6.05 -1.25
C VAL A 323 -12.86 -6.80 -2.03
N LYS A 324 -12.66 -8.12 -2.23
CA LYS A 324 -13.60 -9.02 -2.89
C LYS A 324 -14.07 -10.09 -1.89
N PRO A 325 -15.32 -10.57 -2.02
CA PRO A 325 -15.83 -11.68 -1.21
C PRO A 325 -14.95 -12.93 -1.35
N ILE A 326 -14.91 -13.78 -0.32
CA ILE A 326 -14.07 -14.98 -0.35
C ILE A 326 -14.50 -15.92 -1.49
N ARG A 327 -15.80 -16.00 -1.76
CA ARG A 327 -16.37 -16.79 -2.85
C ARG A 327 -15.85 -16.37 -4.23
N TRP A 328 -15.62 -15.08 -4.44
CA TRP A 328 -15.01 -14.57 -5.66
C TRP A 328 -13.56 -15.05 -5.82
N ILE A 329 -12.78 -15.07 -4.72
CA ILE A 329 -11.40 -15.55 -4.71
C ILE A 329 -11.36 -17.06 -4.95
N ILE A 330 -12.27 -17.81 -4.32
CA ILE A 330 -12.43 -19.26 -4.50
C ILE A 330 -12.73 -19.60 -5.96
N ASN A 331 -13.68 -18.89 -6.58
CA ASN A 331 -14.00 -19.08 -7.99
C ASN A 331 -12.78 -18.83 -8.87
N LYS A 332 -12.01 -17.79 -8.57
CA LYS A 332 -10.77 -17.48 -9.28
C LYS A 332 -9.68 -18.53 -9.10
N ALA A 333 -9.64 -19.21 -7.96
CA ALA A 333 -8.74 -20.34 -7.71
C ALA A 333 -9.17 -21.62 -8.44
N GLY A 334 -10.39 -21.67 -8.98
CA GLY A 334 -10.96 -22.85 -9.63
C GLY A 334 -11.67 -23.82 -8.69
N GLY A 335 -11.99 -23.39 -7.46
CA GLY A 335 -12.71 -24.20 -6.47
C GLY A 335 -12.22 -24.05 -5.04
N SER A 336 -13.02 -24.49 -4.08
CA SER A 336 -12.72 -24.39 -2.63
C SER A 336 -11.45 -25.15 -2.24
N GLN A 337 -11.24 -26.33 -2.83
CA GLN A 337 -10.05 -27.15 -2.56
C GLN A 337 -8.79 -26.49 -3.12
N GLN A 338 -8.84 -26.00 -4.35
CA GLN A 338 -7.72 -25.28 -4.96
C GLN A 338 -7.37 -24.02 -4.17
N PHE A 339 -8.37 -23.27 -3.69
CA PHE A 339 -8.15 -22.13 -2.80
C PHE A 339 -7.45 -22.54 -1.49
N LEU A 340 -7.90 -23.62 -0.84
CA LEU A 340 -7.27 -24.12 0.38
C LEU A 340 -5.82 -24.56 0.13
N ASP A 341 -5.57 -25.26 -0.98
CA ASP A 341 -4.22 -25.68 -1.38
C ASP A 341 -3.31 -24.46 -1.60
N ILE A 342 -3.81 -23.41 -2.24
CA ILE A 342 -3.09 -22.15 -2.44
C ILE A 342 -2.78 -21.47 -1.10
N VAL A 343 -3.73 -21.41 -0.16
CA VAL A 343 -3.48 -20.84 1.18
C VAL A 343 -2.40 -21.63 1.93
N CYS A 344 -2.44 -22.96 1.86
CA CYS A 344 -1.42 -23.82 2.48
C CYS A 344 -0.04 -23.63 1.84
N GLN A 345 0.04 -23.59 0.51
CA GLN A 345 1.29 -23.33 -0.21
C GLN A 345 1.84 -21.94 0.09
N PHE A 346 0.96 -20.94 0.20
CA PHE A 346 1.33 -19.57 0.55
C PHE A 346 2.00 -19.51 1.94
N ALA A 347 1.45 -20.24 2.92
CA ALA A 347 2.03 -20.35 4.26
C ALA A 347 3.44 -20.99 4.26
N GLN A 348 3.68 -21.93 3.35
CA GLN A 348 4.93 -22.70 3.26
C GLN A 348 6.03 -22.03 2.42
N ARG A 349 5.78 -20.86 1.82
CA ARG A 349 6.81 -20.15 1.06
C ARG A 349 7.99 -19.80 1.96
N GLU A 350 9.21 -19.95 1.46
CA GLU A 350 10.46 -19.67 2.18
C GLU A 350 10.54 -18.23 2.71
N ASP A 351 9.94 -17.26 2.01
CA ASP A 351 9.89 -15.86 2.45
C ASP A 351 8.78 -15.57 3.48
N LYS A 352 7.94 -16.55 3.82
CA LYS A 352 6.75 -16.40 4.68
C LYS A 352 6.78 -17.32 5.89
N GLU A 353 6.94 -18.63 5.72
CA GLU A 353 7.03 -19.64 6.80
C GLU A 353 6.01 -19.42 7.94
N LEU A 354 4.73 -19.35 7.60
CA LEU A 354 3.65 -19.00 8.53
C LEU A 354 3.11 -20.24 9.26
N ASP A 355 2.81 -20.09 10.56
CA ASP A 355 2.06 -21.09 11.34
C ASP A 355 0.55 -20.96 11.11
N MET A 356 0.08 -19.77 10.78
CA MET A 356 -1.31 -19.52 10.42
C MET A 356 -1.48 -18.43 9.36
N VAL A 357 -2.50 -18.59 8.52
CA VAL A 357 -2.94 -17.61 7.54
C VAL A 357 -4.36 -17.17 7.87
N VAL A 358 -4.58 -15.86 7.89
CA VAL A 358 -5.87 -15.23 8.03
C VAL A 358 -6.21 -14.54 6.73
N VAL A 359 -7.32 -14.91 6.09
CA VAL A 359 -7.87 -14.18 4.94
C VAL A 359 -9.09 -13.39 5.40
N MET A 360 -9.01 -12.08 5.31
CA MET A 360 -10.05 -11.17 5.75
C MET A 360 -10.59 -10.38 4.56
N THR A 361 -11.89 -10.48 4.29
CA THR A 361 -12.53 -9.79 3.18
C THR A 361 -13.34 -8.58 3.66
N SER A 362 -13.49 -7.58 2.80
CA SER A 362 -14.24 -6.35 3.07
C SER A 362 -14.89 -5.87 1.78
N PHE A 363 -16.20 -6.02 1.67
CA PHE A 363 -16.93 -5.74 0.43
C PHE A 363 -18.33 -5.19 0.73
N THR A 364 -19.04 -4.81 -0.33
CA THR A 364 -20.45 -4.39 -0.28
C THR A 364 -21.32 -5.60 -0.60
N SER A 365 -22.24 -5.95 0.28
CA SER A 365 -23.16 -7.08 0.08
C SER A 365 -24.20 -6.80 -1.02
N ALA A 366 -25.01 -7.81 -1.34
CA ALA A 366 -26.16 -7.67 -2.22
C ALA A 366 -27.20 -6.63 -1.74
N GLU A 367 -27.19 -6.29 -0.45
CA GLU A 367 -28.08 -5.32 0.20
C GLU A 367 -27.41 -3.95 0.39
N ASP A 368 -26.33 -3.68 -0.34
CA ASP A 368 -25.52 -2.45 -0.24
C ASP A 368 -24.92 -2.19 1.16
N GLN A 369 -24.76 -3.23 1.98
CA GLN A 369 -24.17 -3.12 3.31
C GLN A 369 -22.67 -3.44 3.30
N HIS A 370 -21.88 -2.62 4.01
CA HIS A 370 -20.48 -2.94 4.26
C HIS A 370 -20.37 -4.21 5.11
N THR A 371 -19.65 -5.21 4.58
CA THR A 371 -19.64 -6.57 5.11
C THR A 371 -18.21 -7.11 5.17
N ARG A 372 -17.96 -8.01 6.12
CA ARG A 372 -16.67 -8.69 6.30
C ARG A 372 -16.83 -10.18 6.49
N GLU A 373 -15.87 -10.94 5.95
CA GLU A 373 -15.69 -12.35 6.24
C GLU A 373 -14.29 -12.57 6.84
N LEU A 374 -14.17 -13.61 7.65
CA LEU A 374 -12.91 -14.00 8.29
C LEU A 374 -12.68 -15.49 8.04
N PHE A 375 -11.57 -15.82 7.40
CA PHE A 375 -11.09 -17.20 7.26
C PHE A 375 -9.77 -17.33 8.00
N ILE A 376 -9.63 -18.35 8.84
CA ILE A 376 -8.37 -18.67 9.52
C ILE A 376 -7.99 -20.10 9.19
N CYS A 377 -6.73 -20.31 8.80
CA CYS A 377 -6.14 -21.62 8.53
C CYS A 377 -4.82 -21.74 9.30
N ALA A 378 -4.72 -22.72 10.21
CA ALA A 378 -3.46 -23.10 10.84
C ALA A 378 -2.79 -24.23 10.04
N THR A 379 -1.47 -24.20 9.90
CA THR A 379 -0.72 -25.23 9.15
C THR A 379 -0.70 -26.60 9.81
N GLN A 380 -1.24 -26.71 11.02
CA GLN A 380 -1.33 -27.93 11.83
C GLN A 380 -2.78 -28.28 12.16
N GLU A 381 -3.07 -29.57 12.40
CA GLU A 381 -4.40 -30.06 12.82
C GLU A 381 -4.73 -29.70 14.28
N SER A 382 -3.71 -29.62 15.14
CA SER A 382 -3.81 -29.38 16.58
C SER A 382 -2.50 -28.82 17.13
N GLY A 383 -2.53 -28.36 18.38
CA GLY A 383 -1.36 -27.78 19.06
C GLY A 383 -1.53 -26.29 19.35
N LEU A 384 -0.43 -25.65 19.73
CA LEU A 384 -0.38 -24.28 20.25
C LEU A 384 -1.08 -23.26 19.35
N THR A 385 -0.83 -23.31 18.04
CA THR A 385 -1.44 -22.40 17.06
C THR A 385 -2.96 -22.56 17.03
N VAL A 386 -3.45 -23.80 17.05
CA VAL A 386 -4.89 -24.10 17.05
C VAL A 386 -5.54 -23.69 18.37
N ASP A 387 -4.85 -23.90 19.49
CA ASP A 387 -5.33 -23.47 20.81
C ASP A 387 -5.39 -21.94 20.90
N SER A 388 -4.47 -21.23 20.24
CA SER A 388 -4.49 -19.76 20.12
C SER A 388 -5.70 -19.26 19.37
N ILE A 389 -6.07 -19.93 18.28
CA ILE A 389 -7.27 -19.59 17.51
C ILE A 389 -8.52 -19.82 18.35
N LYS A 390 -8.62 -20.95 19.05
CA LYS A 390 -9.76 -21.24 19.92
C LYS A 390 -9.90 -20.20 21.05
N LYS A 391 -8.78 -19.80 21.67
CA LYS A 391 -8.75 -18.75 22.68
C LYS A 391 -9.24 -17.41 22.09
N PHE A 392 -8.71 -17.03 20.92
CA PHE A 392 -9.16 -15.84 20.20
C PHE A 392 -10.67 -15.87 19.96
N ILE A 393 -11.22 -16.94 19.39
CA ILE A 393 -12.67 -17.07 19.12
C ILE A 393 -13.49 -16.88 20.40
N ASN A 394 -13.05 -17.46 21.52
CA ASN A 394 -13.76 -17.36 22.80
C ASN A 394 -13.71 -15.94 23.40
N GLU A 395 -12.60 -15.22 23.22
CA GLU A 395 -12.38 -13.89 23.79
C GLU A 395 -12.86 -12.76 22.87
N SER A 396 -13.07 -13.02 21.58
CA SER A 396 -13.40 -12.02 20.56
C SER A 396 -14.90 -11.90 20.26
N SER A 397 -15.75 -12.00 21.28
CA SER A 397 -17.22 -11.93 21.11
C SER A 397 -17.69 -10.63 20.45
N SER A 398 -16.94 -9.53 20.63
CA SER A 398 -17.20 -8.23 19.99
C SER A 398 -17.05 -8.21 18.47
N LEU A 399 -16.45 -9.24 17.86
CA LEU A 399 -16.37 -9.38 16.40
C LEU A 399 -17.67 -9.94 15.81
N GLY A 400 -18.48 -10.64 16.62
CA GLY A 400 -19.73 -11.24 16.18
C GLY A 400 -19.52 -12.24 15.03
N LEU A 401 -18.59 -13.18 15.22
CA LEU A 401 -18.31 -14.25 14.26
C LEU A 401 -19.47 -15.25 14.24
N VAL A 402 -20.12 -15.41 13.10
CA VAL A 402 -21.24 -16.34 12.89
C VAL A 402 -20.93 -17.31 11.76
N GLU A 403 -21.74 -18.36 11.66
CA GLU A 403 -21.62 -19.33 10.57
C GLU A 403 -21.66 -18.63 9.21
N TRP A 404 -20.76 -19.03 8.31
CA TRP A 404 -20.61 -18.36 7.03
C TRP A 404 -21.76 -18.66 6.08
N THR A 405 -22.24 -17.62 5.40
CA THR A 405 -23.15 -17.69 4.26
C THR A 405 -22.67 -16.69 3.19
N ALA A 406 -22.98 -16.93 1.92
CA ALA A 406 -22.65 -15.97 0.88
C ALA A 406 -23.50 -14.68 1.04
N LEU A 407 -22.83 -13.53 1.06
CA LEU A 407 -23.48 -12.21 1.20
C LEU A 407 -23.33 -11.33 -0.04
N ASP A 408 -22.58 -11.77 -1.04
CA ASP A 408 -22.23 -10.98 -2.21
C ASP A 408 -23.32 -10.94 -3.31
N GLY A 409 -24.28 -11.87 -3.25
CA GLY A 409 -25.41 -11.93 -4.19
C GLY A 409 -25.06 -12.33 -5.63
N GLU A 410 -23.81 -12.69 -5.92
CA GLU A 410 -23.38 -13.12 -7.25
C GLU A 410 -23.86 -14.55 -7.54
N THR A 411 -24.25 -14.82 -8.79
CA THR A 411 -24.49 -16.19 -9.24
C THR A 411 -23.18 -16.76 -9.75
N VAL A 412 -22.56 -17.65 -8.99
CA VAL A 412 -21.37 -18.41 -9.39
C VAL A 412 -21.67 -19.91 -9.34
N ASP A 413 -20.93 -20.69 -10.14
CA ASP A 413 -21.01 -22.15 -10.15
C ASP A 413 -20.23 -22.76 -8.96
N LEU A 414 -20.57 -22.29 -7.76
CA LEU A 414 -20.04 -22.76 -6.48
C LEU A 414 -21.20 -23.00 -5.52
N VAL A 415 -21.15 -24.14 -4.82
CA VAL A 415 -22.15 -24.50 -3.82
C VAL A 415 -21.63 -24.10 -2.43
N ASP A 416 -22.39 -23.29 -1.70
CA ASP A 416 -22.00 -22.82 -0.36
C ASP A 416 -21.68 -23.97 0.60
N ALA A 417 -22.44 -25.06 0.52
CA ALA A 417 -22.20 -26.27 1.32
C ALA A 417 -20.82 -26.92 1.02
N ASP A 418 -20.37 -26.90 -0.23
CA ASP A 418 -19.05 -27.45 -0.61
C ASP A 418 -17.92 -26.54 -0.09
N ILE A 419 -18.14 -25.22 -0.13
CA ILE A 419 -17.21 -24.25 0.46
C ILE A 419 -17.09 -24.50 1.96
N GLN A 420 -18.20 -24.59 2.68
CA GLN A 420 -18.22 -24.87 4.12
C GLN A 420 -17.55 -26.21 4.44
N ALA A 421 -17.87 -27.29 3.72
CA ALA A 421 -17.28 -28.61 3.94
C ALA A 421 -15.76 -28.60 3.73
N THR A 422 -15.26 -27.79 2.79
CA THR A 422 -13.82 -27.68 2.52
C THR A 422 -13.13 -26.80 3.55
N LEU A 423 -13.69 -25.60 3.81
CA LEU A 423 -13.06 -24.53 4.58
C LEU A 423 -13.39 -24.55 6.07
N ASN A 424 -14.21 -25.49 6.53
CA ASN A 424 -14.44 -25.77 7.95
C ASN A 424 -14.01 -27.20 8.28
N GLY A 425 -13.00 -27.36 9.13
CA GLY A 425 -12.59 -28.66 9.63
C GLY A 425 -11.18 -28.70 10.21
N ALA A 426 -10.77 -29.87 10.68
CA ALA A 426 -9.46 -30.08 11.30
C ALA A 426 -8.56 -31.11 10.60
N SER A 427 -9.04 -31.79 9.56
CA SER A 427 -8.21 -32.77 8.82
C SER A 427 -7.13 -32.07 8.00
N LYS A 428 -5.88 -32.56 8.13
CA LYS A 428 -4.59 -32.05 7.63
C LYS A 428 -4.18 -30.69 8.18
N VAL A 429 -5.12 -29.76 8.22
CA VAL A 429 -4.98 -28.39 8.71
C VAL A 429 -6.27 -28.00 9.43
N TRP A 430 -6.13 -27.26 10.53
CA TRP A 430 -7.27 -26.63 11.17
C TRP A 430 -7.69 -25.38 10.39
N ARG A 431 -8.96 -25.28 10.02
CA ARG A 431 -9.48 -24.10 9.34
C ARG A 431 -10.95 -23.85 9.63
N HIS A 432 -11.35 -22.58 9.55
CA HIS A 432 -12.75 -22.20 9.66
C HIS A 432 -13.00 -20.84 8.98
N LEU A 433 -14.15 -20.72 8.34
CA LEU A 433 -14.67 -19.52 7.68
C LEU A 433 -15.90 -18.99 8.43
N TRP A 434 -15.98 -17.68 8.64
CA TRP A 434 -17.09 -16.98 9.28
C TRP A 434 -17.53 -15.75 8.50
N VAL A 435 -18.79 -15.35 8.72
CA VAL A 435 -19.22 -13.96 8.55
C VAL A 435 -18.89 -13.19 9.83
N GLN A 436 -18.31 -12.00 9.70
CA GLN A 436 -18.01 -11.10 10.81
C GLN A 436 -19.06 -9.99 10.85
N THR A 437 -20.04 -10.10 11.76
CA THR A 437 -21.17 -9.17 11.84
C THR A 437 -20.78 -7.77 12.30
N ASN A 438 -19.70 -7.62 13.08
CA ASN A 438 -19.12 -6.31 13.33
C ASN A 438 -18.26 -5.86 12.14
N ALA A 439 -18.89 -5.28 11.12
CA ALA A 439 -18.21 -4.80 9.92
C ALA A 439 -17.22 -3.64 10.16
N THR A 440 -17.30 -2.95 11.30
CA THR A 440 -16.36 -1.87 11.65
C THR A 440 -14.98 -2.38 12.10
N ALA A 441 -14.90 -3.64 12.56
CA ALA A 441 -13.65 -4.24 13.01
C ALA A 441 -12.81 -4.68 11.80
N SER A 442 -11.79 -3.91 11.48
CA SER A 442 -10.79 -4.20 10.44
C SER A 442 -9.62 -5.04 10.98
N ARG A 443 -8.64 -5.36 10.12
CA ARG A 443 -7.35 -5.93 10.54
C ARG A 443 -6.70 -5.16 11.71
N LYS A 444 -6.89 -3.84 11.80
CA LYS A 444 -6.37 -3.00 12.91
C LYS A 444 -6.99 -3.36 14.27
N GLN A 445 -8.16 -3.99 14.31
CA GLN A 445 -8.77 -4.52 15.54
C GLN A 445 -8.60 -6.04 15.67
N VAL A 446 -8.77 -6.78 14.58
CA VAL A 446 -8.72 -8.26 14.60
C VAL A 446 -7.30 -8.78 14.86
N ALA A 447 -6.28 -8.21 14.21
CA ALA A 447 -4.91 -8.69 14.37
C ALA A 447 -4.38 -8.52 15.79
N PRO A 448 -4.53 -7.36 16.48
CA PRO A 448 -4.16 -7.25 17.89
C PRO A 448 -4.85 -8.26 18.80
N MET A 449 -6.15 -8.55 18.60
CA MET A 449 -6.88 -9.52 19.41
C MET A 449 -6.33 -10.95 19.22
N LEU A 450 -6.03 -11.34 17.98
CA LEU A 450 -5.45 -12.67 17.70
C LEU A 450 -4.02 -12.78 18.24
N ARG A 451 -3.19 -11.73 18.07
CA ARG A 451 -1.82 -11.67 18.61
C ARG A 451 -1.81 -11.77 20.13
N ASP A 452 -2.71 -11.05 20.80
CA ASP A 452 -2.87 -11.09 22.25
C ASP A 452 -3.31 -12.48 22.74
N ALA A 453 -4.19 -13.18 22.00
CA ALA A 453 -4.56 -14.55 22.32
C ALA A 453 -3.38 -15.53 22.20
N VAL A 454 -2.51 -15.36 21.19
CA VAL A 454 -1.27 -16.11 21.05
C VAL A 454 -0.30 -15.80 22.19
N ALA A 455 -0.06 -14.52 22.49
CA ALA A 455 0.88 -14.10 23.52
C ALA A 455 0.45 -14.57 24.93
N LYS A 456 -0.85 -14.57 25.22
CA LYS A 456 -1.42 -14.99 26.51
C LYS A 456 -1.57 -16.50 26.68
N LEU A 457 -1.24 -17.30 25.67
CA LEU A 457 -1.16 -18.75 25.84
C LEU A 457 0.09 -19.10 26.63
#